data_AF-A0A154BT02-F1
#
_entry.id   AF-A0A154BT02-F1
#
_cell.length_a   1.000
_cell.length_b   1.000
_cell.length_c   1.000
_cell.angle_alpha   90.00
_cell.angle_beta   90.00
_cell.angle_gamma   90.00
#
_symmetry.space_group_name_H-M   'P 1'
#
loop_
_entity.id
_entity.type
_entity.pdbx_description
1 polymer ?
#
loop_
_entity_poly.entity_id
_entity_poly.type
_entity_poly.pdbx_seq_one_letter_code
_entity_poly.pdbx_strand_id
1 'polypeptide(L)'
;MAVSRAVHTDSSHMMHRGDRVEQNYAATYKLGKTTVNVVAPPPMTEEQKEQVLCGWRRAFWAAWDSLSDEDKLALNAEAEVEEKSRAASKRGGGTERND
;
A
#
# COMPACT_ATOMS: atom_id res chain seq x y z
N MET A 1 36.01 -0.41 28.88
CA MET A 1 35.78 -1.65 28.09
C MET A 1 34.48 -1.47 27.33
N ALA A 2 34.53 -1.33 26.01
CA ALA A 2 33.34 -1.16 25.17
C ALA A 2 32.86 -2.52 24.69
N VAL A 3 31.60 -2.87 24.98
CA VAL A 3 30.97 -4.10 24.48
C VAL A 3 30.28 -3.77 23.17
N SER A 4 30.90 -4.15 22.07
CA SER A 4 30.31 -4.03 20.73
C SER A 4 29.14 -5.00 20.61
N ARG A 5 27.90 -4.48 20.63
CA ARG A 5 26.71 -5.25 20.30
C ARG A 5 26.60 -5.34 18.78
N ALA A 6 26.92 -6.49 18.22
CA ALA A 6 26.73 -6.76 16.80
C ALA A 6 25.22 -6.74 16.50
N VAL A 7 24.74 -5.69 15.85
CA VAL A 7 23.39 -5.63 15.28
C VAL A 7 23.49 -6.25 13.89
N HIS A 8 22.65 -7.25 13.60
CA HIS A 8 22.61 -7.84 12.28
C HIS A 8 22.07 -6.79 11.30
N THR A 9 22.92 -6.28 10.40
CA THR A 9 22.56 -5.23 9.42
C THR A 9 21.89 -5.78 8.17
N ASP A 10 21.73 -7.09 8.07
CA ASP A 10 21.17 -7.75 6.89
C ASP A 10 19.73 -8.18 7.18
N SER A 11 18.85 -7.18 7.23
CA SER A 11 17.41 -7.40 7.15
C SER A 11 16.94 -6.91 5.78
N SER A 12 17.41 -7.58 4.72
CA SER A 12 16.70 -7.58 3.44
C SER A 12 15.41 -8.41 3.59
N HIS A 13 14.47 -7.93 4.41
CA HIS A 13 13.11 -8.46 4.40
C HIS A 13 12.50 -8.09 3.05
N MET A 14 12.59 -9.01 2.10
CA MET A 14 11.92 -8.92 0.82
C MET A 14 10.41 -9.00 1.11
N MET A 15 9.80 -7.84 1.29
CA MET A 15 8.35 -7.74 1.48
C MET A 15 7.69 -8.11 0.15
N HIS A 16 7.31 -9.38 0.01
CA HIS A 16 6.32 -9.78 -0.99
C HIS A 16 4.97 -9.19 -0.55
N ARG A 17 4.75 -7.88 -0.78
CA ARG A 17 3.50 -7.18 -0.41
C ARG A 17 2.25 -7.71 -1.12
N GLY A 18 2.36 -8.72 -1.98
CA GLY A 18 1.22 -9.22 -2.75
C GLY A 18 0.66 -8.23 -3.77
N ASP A 19 1.16 -6.98 -3.82
CA ASP A 19 0.76 -5.96 -4.79
C ASP A 19 0.98 -6.39 -6.25
N ARG A 20 1.83 -7.41 -6.47
CA ARG A 20 2.16 -7.99 -7.77
C ARG A 20 1.89 -9.50 -7.86
N VAL A 21 0.91 -10.01 -7.11
CA VAL A 21 0.32 -11.31 -7.48
C VAL A 21 -0.80 -11.04 -8.47
N GLU A 22 -0.70 -11.61 -9.68
CA GLU A 22 -1.86 -11.76 -10.54
C GLU A 22 -2.91 -12.55 -9.75
N GLN A 23 -3.96 -11.85 -9.32
CA GLN A 23 -4.99 -12.42 -8.47
C GLN A 23 -5.86 -13.34 -9.32
N ASN A 24 -5.37 -14.56 -9.56
CA ASN A 24 -6.06 -15.63 -10.28
C ASN A 24 -7.18 -16.21 -9.39
N TYR A 25 -8.22 -15.41 -9.15
CA TYR A 25 -9.46 -15.89 -8.57
C TYR A 25 -10.14 -16.86 -9.56
N ALA A 26 -10.82 -17.89 -9.05
CA ALA A 26 -11.30 -19.06 -9.80
C ALA A 26 -10.20 -20.05 -10.24
N ALA A 27 -9.12 -20.18 -9.46
CA ALA A 27 -8.08 -21.17 -9.70
C ALA A 27 -8.20 -22.37 -8.75
N THR A 28 -7.98 -23.58 -9.29
CA THR A 28 -7.87 -24.79 -8.49
C THR A 28 -6.42 -25.26 -8.44
N TYR A 29 -5.84 -25.28 -7.24
CA TYR A 29 -4.48 -25.75 -7.00
C TYR A 29 -4.51 -27.16 -6.40
N LYS A 30 -3.71 -28.08 -6.96
CA LYS A 30 -3.52 -29.42 -6.39
C LYS A 30 -2.20 -29.49 -5.63
N LEU A 31 -2.30 -29.69 -4.33
CA LEU A 31 -1.17 -29.87 -3.41
C LEU A 31 -1.18 -31.32 -2.92
N GLY A 32 -0.52 -32.21 -3.67
CA GLY A 32 -0.47 -33.63 -3.36
C GLY A 32 -1.86 -34.28 -3.40
N LYS A 33 -2.40 -34.65 -2.25
CA LYS A 33 -3.77 -35.22 -2.10
C LYS A 33 -4.86 -34.15 -1.90
N THR A 34 -4.49 -32.89 -1.68
CA THR A 34 -5.43 -31.82 -1.34
C THR A 34 -5.68 -30.93 -2.56
N THR A 35 -6.95 -30.63 -2.81
CA THR A 35 -7.36 -29.71 -3.88
C THR A 35 -7.91 -28.43 -3.23
N VAL A 36 -7.26 -27.30 -3.48
CA VAL A 36 -7.67 -25.98 -2.99
C VAL A 36 -8.35 -25.25 -4.14
N ASN A 37 -9.61 -24.85 -3.96
CA ASN A 37 -10.34 -24.06 -4.93
C ASN A 37 -10.42 -22.60 -4.44
N VAL A 38 -9.76 -21.69 -5.14
CA VAL A 38 -9.82 -20.25 -4.87
C VAL A 38 -11.03 -19.70 -5.60
N VAL A 39 -12.12 -19.46 -4.88
CA VAL A 39 -13.38 -18.97 -5.46
C VAL A 39 -13.34 -17.45 -5.57
N ALA A 40 -13.75 -16.91 -6.72
CA ALA A 40 -13.92 -15.47 -6.88
C ALA A 40 -15.04 -14.96 -5.96
N PRO A 41 -14.84 -13.83 -5.26
CA PRO A 41 -15.92 -13.24 -4.49
C PRO A 41 -17.10 -12.90 -5.41
N PRO A 42 -18.34 -12.99 -4.92
CA PRO A 42 -19.52 -12.67 -5.72
C PRO A 42 -19.39 -11.26 -6.33
N PRO A 43 -19.79 -11.06 -7.60
CA PRO A 43 -19.77 -9.74 -8.20
C PRO A 43 -20.73 -8.82 -7.43
N MET A 44 -20.18 -7.76 -6.86
CA MET A 44 -20.94 -6.75 -6.13
C MET A 44 -21.61 -5.80 -7.13
N THR A 45 -22.87 -5.42 -6.88
CA THR A 45 -23.56 -4.44 -7.74
C THR A 45 -22.96 -3.04 -7.55
N GLU A 46 -23.13 -2.14 -8.53
CA GLU A 46 -22.65 -0.76 -8.42
C GLU A 46 -23.25 -0.05 -7.20
N GLU A 47 -24.53 -0.27 -6.90
CA GLU A 47 -25.20 0.27 -5.72
C GLU A 47 -24.57 -0.21 -4.41
N GLN A 48 -24.21 -1.49 -4.33
CA GLN A 48 -23.54 -2.06 -3.16
C GLN A 48 -22.11 -1.52 -3.01
N LYS A 49 -21.38 -1.35 -4.11
CA LYS A 49 -20.07 -0.70 -4.10
C LYS A 49 -20.19 0.74 -3.60
N GLU A 50 -21.18 1.47 -4.08
CA GLU A 50 -21.41 2.85 -3.66
C GLU A 50 -21.76 2.94 -2.17
N GLN A 51 -22.56 2.01 -1.64
CA GLN A 51 -22.83 1.95 -0.20
C GLN A 51 -21.57 1.72 0.64
N VAL A 52 -20.70 0.79 0.22
CA VAL A 52 -19.42 0.54 0.90
C VAL A 52 -18.53 1.77 0.84
N LEU A 53 -18.41 2.40 -0.33
CA LEU A 53 -17.64 3.63 -0.52
C LEU A 53 -18.19 4.77 0.34
N CYS A 54 -19.50 4.93 0.43
CA CYS A 54 -20.15 5.90 1.30
C CYS A 54 -19.82 5.65 2.77
N GLY A 55 -19.85 4.38 3.21
CA GLY A 55 -19.45 3.99 4.56
C GLY A 55 -18.00 4.36 4.87
N TRP A 56 -17.08 4.05 3.96
CA TRP A 56 -15.66 4.38 4.12
C TRP A 56 -15.41 5.88 4.13
N ARG A 57 -16.07 6.63 3.23
CA ARG A 57 -15.98 8.10 3.21
C ARG A 57 -16.47 8.69 4.53
N ARG A 58 -17.60 8.23 5.06
CA ARG A 58 -18.12 8.69 6.35
C ARG A 58 -17.17 8.38 7.49
N ALA A 59 -16.63 7.16 7.55
CA ALA A 59 -15.66 6.77 8.56
C ALA A 59 -14.38 7.61 8.48
N PHE A 60 -13.90 7.86 7.26
CA PHE A 60 -12.74 8.71 7.02
C PHE A 60 -12.99 10.14 7.49
N TRP A 61 -14.12 10.75 7.10
CA TRP A 61 -14.46 12.10 7.54
C TRP A 61 -14.62 12.20 9.06
N ALA A 62 -15.26 11.21 9.69
CA ALA A 62 -15.37 11.18 11.15
C ALA A 62 -14.00 11.08 11.83
N ALA A 63 -13.10 10.27 11.29
CA ALA A 63 -11.72 10.18 11.78
C ALA A 63 -10.97 11.50 11.58
N TRP A 64 -11.09 12.11 10.40
CA TRP A 64 -10.49 13.41 10.10
C TRP A 64 -10.99 14.51 11.03
N ASP A 65 -12.30 14.60 11.24
CA ASP A 65 -12.91 15.60 12.11
C ASP A 65 -12.51 15.44 13.58
N SER A 66 -12.19 14.21 14.00
CA SER A 66 -11.70 13.92 15.35
C SER A 66 -10.26 14.40 15.62
N LEU A 67 -9.48 14.73 14.58
CA LEU A 67 -8.13 15.26 14.73
C LEU A 67 -8.14 16.73 15.15
N SER A 68 -7.09 17.13 15.88
CA SER A 68 -6.85 18.54 16.21
C SER A 68 -6.46 19.33 14.95
N ASP A 69 -6.62 20.66 15.00
CA ASP A 69 -6.22 21.52 13.88
C ASP A 69 -4.71 21.49 13.65
N GLU A 70 -3.91 21.31 14.72
CA GLU A 70 -2.45 21.16 14.64
C GLU A 70 -2.06 19.87 13.90
N ASP A 71 -2.72 18.75 14.21
CA ASP A 71 -2.47 17.46 13.55
C ASP A 71 -2.86 17.50 12.07
N LYS A 72 -4.00 18.14 11.76
CA LYS A 72 -4.46 18.32 10.36
C LYS A 72 -3.45 19.13 9.55
N LEU A 73 -2.92 20.22 10.12
CA LEU A 73 -1.93 21.07 9.48
C LEU A 73 -0.60 20.34 9.28
N ALA A 74 -0.14 19.57 10.27
CA ALA A 74 1.07 18.77 10.17
C ALA A 74 0.96 17.72 9.05
N LEU A 75 -0.14 16.98 8.98
CA LEU A 75 -0.40 15.99 7.93
C LEU A 75 -0.44 16.62 6.53
N ASN A 76 -1.05 17.79 6.38
CA ASN A 76 -1.07 18.51 5.11
C ASN A 76 0.34 18.94 4.67
N ALA A 77 1.16 19.43 5.61
CA ALA A 77 2.53 19.83 5.33
C ALA A 77 3.41 18.64 4.92
N GLU A 78 3.26 17.49 5.60
CA GLU A 78 3.97 16.25 5.25
C GLU A 78 3.60 15.76 3.84
N ALA A 79 2.31 15.79 3.49
CA ALA A 79 1.83 15.40 2.16
C ALA A 79 2.41 16.27 1.04
N GLU A 80 2.50 17.59 1.25
CA GLU A 80 3.13 18.49 0.27
C GLU A 80 4.62 18.21 0.05
N VAL A 81 5.34 17.84 1.12
CA VAL A 81 6.77 17.50 1.03
C VAL A 81 6.95 16.19 0.26
N GLU A 82 6.09 15.20 0.51
CA GLU A 82 6.10 13.93 -0.22
C GLU A 82 5.81 14.15 -1.71
N GLU A 83 4.81 14.97 -2.06
CA GLU A 83 4.47 15.26 -3.45
C GLU A 83 5.65 15.93 -4.18
N LYS A 84 6.28 16.93 -3.56
CA LYS A 84 7.44 17.63 -4.11
C LYS A 84 8.63 16.69 -4.30
N SER A 85 8.87 15.78 -3.36
CA SER A 85 9.95 14.78 -3.46
C SER A 85 9.69 13.75 -4.57
N ARG A 86 8.44 13.29 -4.71
CA ARG A 86 8.02 12.37 -5.78
C ARG A 86 8.08 13.02 -7.16
N ALA A 87 7.71 14.30 -7.26
CA ALA A 87 7.81 15.09 -8.49
C ALA A 87 9.26 15.43 -8.88
N ALA A 88 10.16 15.56 -7.91
CA ALA A 88 11.60 15.71 -8.15
C ALA A 88 12.22 14.39 -8.65
N SER A 89 11.85 13.25 -8.06
CA SER A 89 12.31 11.93 -8.49
C SER A 89 11.90 11.58 -9.92
N LYS A 90 10.68 11.94 -10.35
CA LYS A 90 10.22 11.75 -11.74
C LYS A 90 11.00 12.57 -12.78
N ARG A 91 11.64 13.67 -12.39
CA ARG A 91 12.38 14.56 -13.30
C ARG A 91 13.85 14.20 -13.46
N GLY A 92 14.42 13.36 -12.59
CA GLY A 92 15.83 12.93 -12.65
C GLY A 92 16.11 11.70 -13.52
N GLY A 93 15.10 11.13 -14.20
CA GLY A 93 15.22 9.87 -14.96
C GLY A 93 15.48 10.01 -16.46
N GLY A 94 15.94 11.17 -16.95
CA GLY A 94 16.27 11.39 -18.36
C GLY A 94 17.62 12.08 -18.49
N THR A 95 18.42 11.64 -19.47
CA THR A 95 19.84 12.03 -19.77
C THR A 95 20.83 11.22 -18.92
N GLU A 96 21.74 10.40 -19.44
CA GLU A 96 22.57 10.54 -20.64
C GLU A 96 22.69 9.20 -21.42
N ARG A 97 22.40 9.23 -22.71
CA ARG A 97 23.05 8.35 -23.70
C ARG A 97 24.16 9.20 -24.31
N ASN A 98 25.41 8.89 -24.00
CA ASN A 98 26.57 9.45 -24.69
C ASN A 98 26.98 8.47 -25.79
N ASP A 99 26.95 8.95 -27.03
CA ASP A 99 27.52 8.33 -28.23
C ASP A 99 29.05 8.44 -28.25
#